data_AF-A0A7Y8H811-F1
#
_entry.id   AF-A0A7Y8H811-F1
#
_cell.length_a   1.000
_cell.length_b   1.000
_cell.length_c   1.000
_cell.angle_alpha   90.00
_cell.angle_beta   90.00
_cell.angle_gamma   90.00
#
_symmetry.space_group_name_H-M   'P 1'
#
loop_
_entity.id
_entity.type
_entity.pdbx_description
1 polymer ?
#
loop_
_entity_poly.entity_id
_entity_poly.type
_entity_poly.pdbx_seq_one_letter_code
_entity_poly.pdbx_strand_id
1 'polypeptide(L)'
;MVYKIGLIRGIVFDLLTIIPDKELTFEEIFEYLRSRPNDKFMHKHLIERLGQLDEEDIGELIESAKKINDFSLLASLYETCISYAEFYNLRRKFDDIDIEILVRHTPLIYIRWSLDKNLKSRLFWMDLFARNKYHHMDLSAFKSTEFPIPFKKKSLLENKTVHIKDVYIKSDDKSFDTGTSIRIVEPHKTIKRILENPVVKDLLIQDEIRVEWSVSPYAFIRRWKVNLDVSVGRNKWMLKGILREYGKGLTEEEARSSCLMEIIERYSAFANFHDNQSIGYKKEYDIIKARYSKLRDKGRSVLNPNKMGLEVPYEDQEIYWIIAEEINNTGSCEIYIPAQFAFLFSSGNFDEIDLYTQGTTSNGLASGNTMEEAKLCALLEYIERDSEKVSLFSADRYFSLEADNPIINNILNNWKEKGVYIYFLDLTQEIGIPCYKAFFIHARGGFSRGWGAHLDGKIAINRAICELTSPYFLSNNYLTKPLSEEVQRTLKYEDLPDYSSGNVNYDLQILEKLLLMNGLNPIYVDLTKKGLEIPAVRAIIPGMEMLPDLDRYSNFNIRQFRNYLRIMNADLQNAIYS
;
A
#
# COMPACT_ATOMS: atom_id res chain seq x y z
N MET A 1 18.17 -14.25 15.34
CA MET A 1 18.79 -12.95 15.04
C MET A 1 17.99 -11.84 15.73
N VAL A 2 18.64 -10.80 16.23
CA VAL A 2 17.92 -9.60 16.73
C VAL A 2 18.03 -8.55 15.64
N TYR A 3 16.89 -8.01 15.24
CA TYR A 3 16.79 -6.93 14.27
C TYR A 3 16.29 -5.66 14.95
N LYS A 4 16.55 -4.52 14.32
CA LYS A 4 16.02 -3.21 14.67
C LYS A 4 15.41 -2.54 13.45
N ILE A 5 14.55 -1.56 13.70
CA ILE A 5 13.97 -0.72 12.66
C ILE A 5 14.99 0.35 12.29
N GLY A 6 15.42 0.34 11.03
CA GLY A 6 16.20 1.38 10.39
C GLY A 6 15.33 2.27 9.50
N LEU A 7 15.91 3.37 9.03
CA LEU A 7 15.29 4.30 8.07
C LEU A 7 16.18 4.38 6.84
N ILE A 8 15.63 4.01 5.68
CA ILE A 8 16.24 4.31 4.38
C ILE A 8 15.56 5.57 3.86
N ARG A 9 16.36 6.61 3.60
CA ARG A 9 15.84 7.83 2.97
C ARG A 9 15.48 7.51 1.52
N GLY A 10 14.19 7.40 1.24
CA GLY A 10 13.69 7.21 -0.12
C GLY A 10 13.55 8.56 -0.85
N ILE A 11 13.34 8.48 -2.16
CA ILE A 11 13.17 9.66 -3.02
C ILE A 11 11.81 10.34 -2.81
N VAL A 12 10.78 9.55 -2.43
CA VAL A 12 9.39 10.03 -2.25
C VAL A 12 8.95 9.95 -0.79
N PHE A 13 9.29 8.87 -0.08
CA PHE A 13 9.05 8.68 1.36
C PHE A 13 10.24 7.98 2.00
N ASP A 14 10.53 8.27 3.27
CA ASP A 14 11.44 7.44 4.06
C ASP A 14 10.81 6.06 4.25
N LEU A 15 11.53 5.00 3.87
CA LEU A 15 11.08 3.63 4.02
C LEU A 15 11.69 3.03 5.28
N LEU A 16 10.87 2.38 6.10
CA LEU A 16 11.37 1.57 7.21
C LEU A 16 12.07 0.34 6.63
N THR A 17 13.31 0.11 7.08
CA THR A 17 14.05 -1.12 6.79
C THR A 17 14.26 -1.90 8.07
N ILE A 18 14.48 -3.21 7.96
CA ILE A 18 14.80 -4.07 9.09
C ILE A 18 16.24 -4.52 8.93
N ILE A 19 17.10 -4.09 9.85
CA ILE A 19 18.55 -4.37 9.81
C ILE A 19 18.98 -5.14 11.06
N PRO A 20 20.05 -5.96 10.98
CA PRO A 20 20.61 -6.61 12.15
C PRO A 20 20.96 -5.58 13.22
N ASP A 21 20.67 -5.90 14.48
CA ASP A 21 20.97 -4.99 15.58
C ASP A 21 22.48 -4.85 15.82
N LYS A 22 23.23 -5.94 15.57
CA LYS A 22 24.68 -6.01 15.61
C LYS A 22 25.27 -5.81 14.21
N GLU A 23 26.42 -5.15 14.14
CA GLU A 23 27.24 -5.15 12.94
C GLU A 23 27.84 -6.55 12.73
N LEU A 24 27.76 -7.05 11.50
CA LEU A 24 28.28 -8.35 11.08
C LEU A 24 29.28 -8.16 9.94
N THR A 25 30.28 -9.02 9.85
CA THR A 25 31.16 -9.11 8.66
C THR A 25 30.45 -9.84 7.52
N PHE A 26 30.99 -9.75 6.29
CA PHE A 26 30.43 -10.48 5.15
C PHE A 26 30.45 -12.00 5.38
N GLU A 27 31.53 -12.54 5.95
CA GLU A 27 31.65 -13.97 6.26
C GLU A 27 30.59 -14.43 7.26
N GLU A 28 30.33 -13.63 8.30
CA GLU A 28 29.28 -13.92 9.29
C GLU A 28 27.89 -13.90 8.65
N ILE A 29 27.63 -12.94 7.75
CA ILE A 29 26.37 -12.84 7.00
C ILE A 29 26.19 -14.06 6.08
N PHE A 30 27.23 -14.45 5.33
CA PHE A 30 27.16 -15.61 4.44
C PHE A 30 26.93 -16.91 5.20
N GLU A 31 27.64 -17.13 6.30
CA GLU A 31 27.47 -18.33 7.12
C GLU A 31 26.07 -18.36 7.78
N TYR A 32 25.56 -17.19 8.18
CA TYR A 32 24.19 -17.06 8.66
C TYR A 32 23.17 -17.47 7.59
N LEU A 33 23.31 -16.96 6.37
CA LEU A 33 22.39 -17.24 5.26
C LEU A 33 22.46 -18.69 4.77
N ARG A 34 23.62 -19.37 4.84
CA ARG A 34 23.71 -20.81 4.51
C ARG A 34 22.78 -21.68 5.36
N SER A 35 22.58 -21.31 6.63
CA SER A 35 21.72 -22.03 7.56
C SER A 35 20.28 -21.49 7.60
N ARG A 36 20.05 -20.25 7.17
CA ARG A 36 18.73 -19.61 7.04
C ARG A 36 18.59 -18.96 5.64
N PRO A 37 18.51 -19.77 4.57
CA PRO A 37 18.56 -19.24 3.21
C PRO A 37 17.34 -18.40 2.83
N ASN A 38 16.26 -18.47 3.61
CA ASN A 38 15.07 -17.66 3.41
C ASN A 38 14.94 -16.51 4.43
N ASP A 39 16.02 -16.13 5.14
CA ASP A 39 16.00 -14.90 5.94
C ASP A 39 16.14 -13.67 5.03
N LYS A 40 15.01 -13.11 4.65
CA LYS A 40 14.87 -12.02 3.70
C LYS A 40 15.43 -10.71 4.23
N PHE A 41 15.38 -10.50 5.55
CA PHE A 41 15.97 -9.31 6.17
C PHE A 41 17.49 -9.33 6.01
N MET A 42 18.11 -10.49 6.28
CA MET A 42 19.55 -10.63 6.10
C MET A 42 19.98 -10.55 4.63
N HIS A 43 19.21 -11.13 3.70
CA HIS A 43 19.47 -10.97 2.25
C HIS A 43 19.42 -9.51 1.81
N LYS A 44 18.38 -8.76 2.20
CA LYS A 44 18.28 -7.33 1.88
C LYS A 44 19.42 -6.52 2.51
N HIS A 45 19.80 -6.83 3.75
CA HIS A 45 20.94 -6.20 4.41
C HIS A 45 22.27 -6.50 3.69
N LEU A 46 22.47 -7.74 3.23
CA LEU A 46 23.65 -8.14 2.47
C LEU A 46 23.74 -7.35 1.15
N ILE A 47 22.64 -7.28 0.40
CA ILE A 47 22.58 -6.51 -0.86
C ILE A 47 22.89 -5.03 -0.60
N GLU A 48 22.37 -4.45 0.48
CA GLU A 48 22.67 -3.07 0.88
C GLU A 48 24.16 -2.86 1.17
N ARG A 49 24.78 -3.79 1.90
CA ARG A 49 26.21 -3.76 2.25
C ARG A 49 27.11 -3.95 1.02
N LEU A 50 26.77 -4.88 0.12
CA LEU A 50 27.46 -5.06 -1.15
C LEU A 50 27.29 -3.83 -2.05
N GLY A 51 26.13 -3.18 -1.99
CA GLY A 51 25.81 -1.91 -2.64
C GLY A 51 26.71 -0.73 -2.27
N GLN A 52 27.55 -0.86 -1.24
CA GLN A 52 28.46 0.19 -0.76
C GLN A 52 29.92 -0.06 -1.19
N LEU A 53 30.22 -1.19 -1.83
CA LEU A 53 31.53 -1.51 -2.37
C LEU A 53 31.71 -0.87 -3.75
N ASP A 54 32.93 -0.85 -4.27
CA ASP A 54 33.17 -0.40 -5.64
C ASP A 54 32.95 -1.52 -6.68
N GLU A 55 32.96 -1.15 -7.96
CA GLU A 55 32.72 -2.09 -9.06
C GLU A 55 33.83 -3.16 -9.17
N GLU A 56 35.06 -2.85 -8.76
CA GLU A 56 36.21 -3.77 -8.82
C GLU A 56 36.05 -4.88 -7.77
N ASP A 57 35.78 -4.50 -6.52
CA ASP A 57 35.53 -5.41 -5.40
C ASP A 57 34.40 -6.40 -5.71
N ILE A 58 33.26 -5.90 -6.21
CA ILE A 58 32.14 -6.78 -6.62
C ILE A 58 32.56 -7.71 -7.76
N GLY A 59 33.32 -7.18 -8.73
CA GLY A 59 33.87 -7.96 -9.83
C GLY A 59 34.76 -9.12 -9.36
N GLU A 60 35.61 -8.90 -8.35
CA GLU A 60 36.48 -9.94 -7.76
C GLU A 60 35.69 -10.97 -6.95
N LEU A 61 34.68 -10.52 -6.19
CA LEU A 61 33.78 -11.41 -5.45
C LEU A 61 33.02 -12.36 -6.38
N ILE A 62 32.56 -11.87 -7.54
CA ILE A 62 31.90 -12.70 -8.56
C ILE A 62 32.85 -13.81 -9.05
N GLU A 63 34.07 -13.47 -9.47
CA GLU A 63 35.03 -14.47 -9.98
C GLU A 63 35.43 -15.47 -8.89
N SER A 64 35.57 -15.01 -7.65
CA SER A 64 35.90 -15.87 -6.50
C SER A 64 34.77 -16.85 -6.21
N ALA A 65 33.52 -16.40 -6.20
CA ALA A 65 32.35 -17.25 -6.00
C ALA A 65 32.17 -18.27 -7.14
N LYS A 66 32.46 -17.89 -8.39
CA LYS A 66 32.46 -18.80 -9.56
C LYS A 66 33.46 -19.94 -9.40
N LYS A 67 34.70 -19.65 -8.96
CA LYS A 67 35.76 -20.67 -8.79
C LYS A 67 35.35 -21.81 -7.86
N ILE A 68 34.52 -21.54 -6.87
CA ILE A 68 34.07 -22.53 -5.87
C ILE A 68 32.61 -22.95 -6.05
N ASN A 69 31.93 -22.49 -7.09
CA ASN A 69 30.50 -22.72 -7.33
C ASN A 69 29.59 -22.33 -6.14
N ASP A 70 29.87 -21.21 -5.46
CA ASP A 70 29.00 -20.71 -4.39
C ASP A 70 27.77 -20.01 -4.99
N PHE A 71 26.77 -20.78 -5.41
CA PHE A 71 25.56 -20.27 -6.05
C PHE A 71 24.72 -19.36 -5.15
N SER A 72 24.87 -19.47 -3.82
CA SER A 72 24.14 -18.60 -2.88
C SER A 72 24.76 -17.21 -2.85
N LEU A 73 26.10 -17.13 -2.82
CA LEU A 73 26.81 -15.87 -2.97
C LEU A 73 26.61 -15.27 -4.37
N LEU A 74 26.67 -16.09 -5.43
CA LEU A 74 26.41 -15.63 -6.80
C LEU A 74 25.00 -15.06 -6.98
N ALA A 75 23.98 -15.68 -6.37
CA ALA A 75 22.63 -15.14 -6.37
C ALA A 75 22.60 -13.75 -5.71
N SER A 76 23.20 -13.60 -4.53
CA SER A 76 23.26 -12.33 -3.81
C SER A 76 24.00 -11.24 -4.62
N LEU A 77 25.14 -11.58 -5.23
CA LEU A 77 25.92 -10.66 -6.08
C LEU A 77 25.15 -10.26 -7.35
N TYR A 78 24.44 -11.20 -7.97
CA TYR A 78 23.60 -10.90 -9.13
C TYR A 78 22.42 -9.99 -8.75
N GLU A 79 21.80 -10.21 -7.59
CA GLU A 79 20.77 -9.33 -7.03
C GLU A 79 21.28 -7.93 -6.71
N THR A 80 22.53 -7.81 -6.24
CA THR A 80 23.21 -6.52 -6.10
C THR A 80 23.40 -5.84 -7.47
N CYS A 81 23.84 -6.58 -8.50
CA CYS A 81 23.95 -6.06 -9.87
C CYS A 81 22.58 -5.66 -10.48
N ILE A 82 21.48 -6.27 -10.01
CA ILE A 82 20.12 -5.88 -10.35
C ILE A 82 19.71 -4.58 -9.64
N SER A 83 20.05 -4.49 -8.36
CA SER A 83 19.58 -3.45 -7.43
C SER A 83 20.35 -2.13 -7.53
N TYR A 84 21.57 -2.13 -8.05
CA TYR A 84 22.42 -0.92 -8.14
C TYR A 84 22.80 -0.66 -9.60
N ALA A 85 22.52 0.57 -10.07
CA ALA A 85 22.72 0.93 -11.47
C ALA A 85 24.19 0.97 -11.88
N GLU A 86 25.08 1.36 -10.96
CA GLU A 86 26.53 1.36 -11.16
C GLU A 86 27.11 -0.03 -11.48
N PHE A 87 26.53 -1.10 -10.96
CA PHE A 87 26.97 -2.48 -11.24
C PHE A 87 26.29 -3.12 -12.45
N TYR A 88 25.57 -2.35 -13.27
CA TYR A 88 24.85 -2.88 -14.44
C TYR A 88 25.77 -3.67 -15.38
N ASN A 89 26.99 -3.17 -15.62
CA ASN A 89 27.96 -3.79 -16.53
C ASN A 89 28.54 -5.10 -15.99
N LEU A 90 28.47 -5.36 -14.69
CA LEU A 90 28.96 -6.60 -14.09
C LEU A 90 28.07 -7.81 -14.38
N ARG A 91 26.82 -7.58 -14.82
CA ARG A 91 25.90 -8.68 -15.20
C ARG A 91 26.47 -9.59 -16.29
N ARG A 92 27.30 -9.05 -17.20
CA ARG A 92 27.99 -9.83 -18.25
C ARG A 92 28.93 -10.91 -17.70
N LYS A 93 29.38 -10.79 -16.45
CA LYS A 93 30.21 -11.82 -15.78
C LYS A 93 29.42 -13.09 -15.43
N PHE A 94 28.10 -13.04 -15.56
CA PHE A 94 27.20 -14.17 -15.37
C PHE A 94 26.72 -14.77 -16.70
N ASP A 95 27.20 -14.30 -17.86
CA ASP A 95 26.76 -14.80 -19.19
C ASP A 95 27.06 -16.31 -19.39
N ASP A 96 28.03 -16.85 -18.65
CA ASP A 96 28.40 -18.27 -18.62
C ASP A 96 27.67 -19.07 -17.52
N ILE A 97 26.76 -18.44 -16.78
CA ILE A 97 25.95 -19.05 -15.73
C ILE A 97 24.49 -19.09 -16.19
N ASP A 98 23.84 -20.24 -16.06
CA ASP A 98 22.39 -20.31 -16.17
C ASP A 98 21.75 -19.61 -14.96
N ILE A 99 21.23 -18.41 -15.18
CA ILE A 99 20.61 -17.56 -14.15
C ILE A 99 19.39 -18.26 -13.49
N GLU A 100 18.72 -19.20 -14.16
CA GLU A 100 17.63 -19.96 -13.55
C GLU A 100 18.08 -20.81 -12.36
N ILE A 101 19.37 -21.20 -12.31
CA ILE A 101 19.95 -21.89 -11.15
C ILE A 101 19.91 -20.96 -9.94
N LEU A 102 20.31 -19.70 -10.11
CA LEU A 102 20.41 -18.72 -9.02
C LEU A 102 19.05 -18.42 -8.37
N VAL A 103 17.95 -18.53 -9.12
CA VAL A 103 16.57 -18.35 -8.60
C VAL A 103 16.29 -19.27 -7.41
N ARG A 104 16.91 -20.45 -7.34
CA ARG A 104 16.71 -21.43 -6.26
C ARG A 104 17.51 -21.12 -4.99
N HIS A 105 18.41 -20.14 -5.06
CA HIS A 105 19.35 -19.79 -4.00
C HIS A 105 19.06 -18.44 -3.34
N THR A 106 17.94 -17.80 -3.68
CA THR A 106 17.47 -16.57 -3.05
C THR A 106 15.96 -16.64 -2.77
N PRO A 107 15.49 -16.08 -1.63
CA PRO A 107 14.07 -15.95 -1.38
C PRO A 107 13.46 -14.75 -2.11
N LEU A 108 14.26 -13.78 -2.55
CA LEU A 108 13.78 -12.53 -3.13
C LEU A 108 13.28 -12.76 -4.57
N ILE A 109 12.50 -11.80 -5.07
CA ILE A 109 11.95 -11.88 -6.43
C ILE A 109 12.86 -11.26 -7.50
N TYR A 110 13.99 -10.66 -7.12
CA TYR A 110 14.78 -9.78 -8.00
C TYR A 110 15.33 -10.54 -9.22
N ILE A 111 15.88 -11.74 -9.01
CA ILE A 111 16.34 -12.58 -10.12
C ILE A 111 15.18 -12.98 -11.03
N ARG A 112 14.05 -13.45 -10.46
CA ARG A 112 12.84 -13.80 -11.23
C ARG A 112 12.31 -12.61 -12.05
N TRP A 113 12.37 -11.41 -11.48
CA TRP A 113 11.98 -10.18 -12.14
C TRP A 113 12.91 -9.86 -13.31
N SER A 114 14.21 -10.06 -13.15
CA SER A 114 15.19 -9.83 -14.22
C SER A 114 15.03 -10.76 -15.43
N LEU A 115 14.40 -11.92 -15.23
CA LEU A 115 14.12 -12.92 -16.27
C LEU A 115 12.83 -12.63 -17.07
N ASP A 116 12.08 -11.57 -16.75
CA ASP A 116 10.91 -11.19 -17.55
C ASP A 116 11.32 -10.81 -18.97
N LYS A 117 10.85 -11.59 -19.96
CA LYS A 117 11.09 -11.35 -21.39
C LYS A 117 10.56 -9.99 -21.87
N ASN A 118 9.58 -9.42 -21.16
CA ASN A 118 8.99 -8.11 -21.46
C ASN A 118 9.58 -6.98 -20.60
N LEU A 119 10.64 -7.22 -19.83
CA LEU A 119 11.16 -6.26 -18.86
C LEU A 119 11.43 -4.87 -19.46
N LYS A 120 12.02 -4.79 -20.67
CA LYS A 120 12.28 -3.51 -21.36
C LYS A 120 10.98 -2.73 -21.64
N SER A 121 9.95 -3.41 -22.12
CA SER A 121 8.64 -2.81 -22.36
C SER A 121 7.99 -2.37 -21.04
N ARG A 122 8.13 -3.19 -19.99
CA ARG A 122 7.59 -2.88 -18.67
C ARG A 122 8.22 -1.63 -18.07
N LEU A 123 9.55 -1.57 -18.04
CA LEU A 123 10.30 -0.42 -17.54
C LEU A 123 9.92 0.87 -18.29
N PHE A 124 9.76 0.78 -19.61
CA PHE A 124 9.30 1.91 -20.42
C PHE A 124 7.94 2.45 -19.95
N TRP A 125 6.93 1.58 -19.88
CA TRP A 125 5.56 2.01 -19.51
C TRP A 125 5.48 2.51 -18.07
N MET A 126 6.22 1.88 -17.16
CA MET A 126 6.27 2.32 -15.77
C MET A 126 6.93 3.69 -15.61
N ASP A 127 8.02 3.97 -16.31
CA ASP A 127 8.65 5.30 -16.29
C ASP A 127 7.67 6.35 -16.83
N LEU A 128 6.99 6.06 -17.93
CA LEU A 128 5.97 6.95 -18.49
C LEU A 128 4.82 7.22 -17.49
N PHE A 129 4.25 6.17 -16.89
CA PHE A 129 3.16 6.30 -15.93
C PHE A 129 3.61 6.96 -14.62
N ALA A 130 4.80 6.68 -14.13
CA ALA A 130 5.36 7.33 -12.95
C ALA A 130 5.53 8.84 -13.18
N ARG A 131 6.06 9.25 -14.33
CA ARG A 131 6.21 10.68 -14.69
C ARG A 131 4.86 11.39 -14.80
N ASN A 132 3.86 10.75 -15.42
CA ASN A 132 2.52 11.32 -15.48
C ASN A 132 1.87 11.39 -14.08
N LYS A 133 1.83 10.28 -13.35
CA LYS A 133 1.15 10.21 -12.04
C LYS A 133 1.77 11.14 -11.00
N TYR A 134 3.10 11.20 -10.94
CA TYR A 134 3.81 11.90 -9.86
C TYR A 134 4.33 13.29 -10.24
N HIS A 135 4.51 13.58 -11.53
CA HIS A 135 4.97 14.88 -12.02
C HIS A 135 3.98 15.57 -12.96
N HIS A 136 2.78 15.00 -13.14
CA HIS A 136 1.69 15.55 -13.98
C HIS A 136 2.13 15.80 -15.42
N MET A 137 3.09 15.01 -15.91
CA MET A 137 3.55 15.07 -17.30
C MET A 137 2.41 14.70 -18.25
N ASP A 138 2.18 15.53 -19.26
CA ASP A 138 1.19 15.28 -20.30
C ASP A 138 1.58 14.04 -21.14
N LEU A 139 0.62 13.12 -21.31
CA LEU A 139 0.78 11.89 -22.08
C LEU A 139 0.58 12.13 -23.58
N SER A 140 -0.02 13.25 -23.99
CA SER A 140 -0.30 13.58 -25.39
C SER A 140 0.97 13.66 -26.25
N ALA A 141 2.10 14.03 -25.63
CA ALA A 141 3.43 14.06 -26.24
C ALA A 141 3.89 12.70 -26.80
N PHE A 142 3.21 11.61 -26.42
CA PHE A 142 3.55 10.25 -26.83
C PHE A 142 2.53 9.63 -27.81
N LYS A 143 1.59 10.43 -28.34
CA LYS A 143 0.57 9.97 -29.33
C LYS A 143 1.17 9.35 -30.59
N SER A 144 2.31 9.87 -31.04
CA SER A 144 2.97 9.46 -32.30
C SER A 144 3.97 8.33 -32.13
N THR A 145 4.19 7.85 -30.91
CA THR A 145 5.24 6.88 -30.65
C THR A 145 4.66 5.46 -30.66
N GLU A 146 5.17 4.61 -31.55
CA GLU A 146 4.82 3.20 -31.54
C GLU A 146 5.44 2.51 -30.33
N PHE A 147 4.59 1.93 -29.49
CA PHE A 147 5.03 1.18 -28.33
C PHE A 147 4.52 -0.26 -28.38
N PRO A 148 5.28 -1.22 -27.85
CA PRO A 148 4.79 -2.58 -27.68
C PRO A 148 3.56 -2.56 -26.75
N ILE A 149 2.43 -3.05 -27.25
CA ILE A 149 1.24 -3.31 -26.44
C ILE A 149 1.54 -4.59 -25.64
N PRO A 150 1.69 -4.51 -24.31
CA PRO A 150 2.10 -5.67 -23.51
C PRO A 150 0.93 -6.63 -23.24
N PHE A 151 -0.28 -6.28 -23.69
CA PHE A 151 -1.51 -7.03 -23.46
C PHE A 151 -2.14 -7.48 -24.77
N LYS A 152 -2.83 -8.63 -24.74
CA LYS A 152 -3.61 -9.10 -25.88
C LYS A 152 -4.77 -8.13 -26.15
N LYS A 153 -5.03 -7.78 -27.41
CA LYS A 153 -6.13 -6.83 -27.76
C LYS A 153 -7.48 -7.20 -27.15
N LYS A 154 -7.84 -8.50 -27.15
CA LYS A 154 -9.10 -8.99 -26.56
C LYS A 154 -9.20 -8.70 -25.05
N SER A 155 -8.09 -8.73 -24.31
CA SER A 155 -8.11 -8.43 -22.89
C SER A 155 -8.26 -6.93 -22.62
N LEU A 156 -8.08 -6.04 -23.60
CA LEU A 156 -8.28 -4.60 -23.42
C LEU A 156 -9.76 -4.20 -23.46
N LEU A 157 -10.65 -5.06 -23.97
CA LEU A 157 -12.09 -4.81 -23.95
C LEU A 157 -12.59 -4.68 -22.51
N GLU A 158 -13.41 -3.66 -22.27
CA GLU A 158 -14.01 -3.40 -20.96
C GLU A 158 -15.19 -4.34 -20.72
N ASN A 159 -15.25 -4.89 -19.52
CA ASN A 159 -16.44 -5.61 -19.07
C ASN A 159 -17.50 -4.59 -18.64
N LYS A 160 -18.77 -4.98 -18.71
CA LYS A 160 -19.85 -4.20 -18.12
C LYS A 160 -19.64 -4.17 -16.60
N THR A 161 -19.52 -2.97 -16.04
CA THR A 161 -19.36 -2.73 -14.60
C THR A 161 -20.68 -2.26 -14.00
N VAL A 162 -21.03 -2.74 -12.81
CA VAL A 162 -22.13 -2.23 -12.01
C VAL A 162 -21.62 -1.03 -11.22
N HIS A 163 -22.31 0.09 -11.31
CA HIS A 163 -21.94 1.34 -10.65
C HIS A 163 -22.69 1.47 -9.32
N ILE A 164 -22.08 2.12 -8.32
CA ILE A 164 -22.68 2.33 -6.98
C ILE A 164 -24.09 2.94 -7.03
N LYS A 165 -24.32 3.88 -7.96
CA LYS A 165 -25.63 4.50 -8.22
C LYS A 165 -26.76 3.50 -8.53
N ASP A 166 -26.43 2.27 -8.94
CA ASP A 166 -27.41 1.23 -9.27
C ASP A 166 -27.69 0.31 -8.07
N VAL A 167 -26.93 0.45 -6.97
CA VAL A 167 -26.96 -0.44 -5.80
C VAL A 167 -27.27 0.31 -4.50
N TYR A 168 -26.99 1.62 -4.45
CA TYR A 168 -27.13 2.42 -3.23
C TYR A 168 -28.57 2.50 -2.74
N ILE A 169 -28.72 2.53 -1.41
CA ILE A 169 -30.01 2.65 -0.71
C ILE A 169 -29.81 3.65 0.43
N LYS A 170 -30.79 4.54 0.62
CA LYS A 170 -30.77 5.46 1.77
C LYS A 170 -31.28 4.76 3.02
N SER A 171 -30.67 5.07 4.17
CA SER A 171 -31.13 4.66 5.49
C SER A 171 -31.68 5.87 6.26
N ASP A 172 -32.77 5.64 7.02
CA ASP A 172 -33.31 6.59 7.99
C ASP A 172 -32.55 6.52 9.33
N ASP A 173 -31.95 5.38 9.65
CA ASP A 173 -31.05 5.21 10.79
C ASP A 173 -29.66 5.76 10.45
N LYS A 174 -29.10 6.60 11.32
CA LYS A 174 -27.86 7.35 11.08
C LYS A 174 -26.84 7.07 12.18
N SER A 175 -25.63 6.75 11.74
CA SER A 175 -24.42 6.73 12.56
C SER A 175 -23.88 8.15 12.76
N PHE A 176 -22.84 8.32 13.58
CA PHE A 176 -22.21 9.60 13.86
C PHE A 176 -21.31 10.04 12.71
N ASP A 177 -21.56 11.22 12.14
CA ASP A 177 -20.72 11.81 11.09
C ASP A 177 -19.67 12.74 11.70
N THR A 178 -18.39 12.43 11.47
CA THR A 178 -17.27 13.25 11.94
C THR A 178 -16.85 14.31 10.92
N GLY A 179 -17.37 14.26 9.69
CA GLY A 179 -16.94 15.04 8.53
C GLY A 179 -15.80 14.39 7.74
N THR A 180 -15.02 13.47 8.31
CA THR A 180 -14.02 12.65 7.59
C THR A 180 -14.29 11.14 7.66
N SER A 181 -15.35 10.73 8.36
CA SER A 181 -15.83 9.34 8.43
C SER A 181 -17.23 9.27 9.03
N ILE A 182 -17.96 8.19 8.73
CA ILE A 182 -19.12 7.76 9.50
C ILE A 182 -18.68 6.74 10.57
N ARG A 183 -19.11 6.91 11.82
CA ARG A 183 -18.69 6.13 13.00
C ARG A 183 -19.88 5.71 13.86
N ILE A 184 -19.80 4.55 14.49
CA ILE A 184 -20.85 4.08 15.43
C ILE A 184 -20.74 4.79 16.79
N VAL A 185 -19.54 5.24 17.16
CA VAL A 185 -19.23 5.83 18.46
C VAL A 185 -18.58 7.20 18.27
N GLU A 186 -18.97 8.16 19.10
CA GLU A 186 -18.37 9.49 19.13
C GLU A 186 -16.87 9.44 19.49
N PRO A 187 -16.01 10.27 18.86
CA PRO A 187 -14.56 10.24 19.04
C PRO A 187 -14.07 10.28 20.50
N HIS A 188 -14.65 11.12 21.37
CA HIS A 188 -14.24 11.19 22.78
C HIS A 188 -14.44 9.88 23.55
N LYS A 189 -15.50 9.12 23.24
CA LYS A 189 -15.77 7.81 23.87
C LYS A 189 -14.74 6.79 23.39
N THR A 190 -14.41 6.81 22.10
CA THR A 190 -13.33 6.00 21.51
C THR A 190 -11.98 6.30 22.17
N ILE A 191 -11.60 7.57 22.28
CA ILE A 191 -10.34 7.99 22.94
C ILE A 191 -10.30 7.47 24.38
N LYS A 192 -11.36 7.70 25.16
CA LYS A 192 -11.44 7.26 26.55
C LYS A 192 -11.24 5.75 26.65
N ARG A 193 -11.98 4.97 25.85
CA ARG A 193 -11.89 3.51 25.83
C ARG A 193 -10.48 3.01 25.51
N ILE A 194 -9.82 3.60 24.51
CA ILE A 194 -8.47 3.21 24.10
C ILE A 194 -7.45 3.55 25.19
N LEU A 195 -7.49 4.77 25.74
CA LEU A 195 -6.52 5.22 26.75
C LEU A 195 -6.72 4.55 28.11
N GLU A 196 -7.91 4.05 28.42
CA GLU A 196 -8.18 3.29 29.64
C GLU A 196 -7.72 1.83 29.55
N ASN A 197 -7.55 1.29 28.33
CA ASN A 197 -7.17 -0.10 28.08
C ASN A 197 -5.74 -0.42 28.59
N PRO A 198 -5.55 -1.44 29.44
CA PRO A 198 -4.24 -1.79 29.99
C PRO A 198 -3.17 -2.13 28.94
N VAL A 199 -3.53 -2.88 27.89
CA VAL A 199 -2.59 -3.25 26.81
C VAL A 199 -2.07 -1.99 26.12
N VAL A 200 -2.96 -1.01 25.89
CA VAL A 200 -2.60 0.26 25.24
C VAL A 200 -1.73 1.12 26.16
N LYS A 201 -2.01 1.15 27.48
CA LYS A 201 -1.17 1.87 28.45
C LYS A 201 0.27 1.37 28.47
N ASP A 202 0.48 0.05 28.33
CA ASP A 202 1.82 -0.54 28.26
C ASP A 202 2.51 -0.28 26.91
N LEU A 203 1.71 -0.22 25.84
CA LEU A 203 2.14 0.00 24.46
C LEU A 203 2.61 1.43 24.19
N LEU A 204 1.85 2.42 24.66
CA LEU A 204 2.08 3.83 24.38
C LEU A 204 3.30 4.38 25.11
N ILE A 205 3.94 5.36 24.48
CA ILE A 205 4.93 6.22 25.12
C ILE A 205 4.23 7.55 25.48
N GLN A 206 4.60 8.17 26.61
CA GLN A 206 3.96 9.39 27.12
C GLN A 206 4.36 10.64 26.32
N ASP A 207 4.13 10.63 25.01
CA ASP A 207 4.30 11.77 24.14
C ASP A 207 3.15 11.87 23.13
N GLU A 208 2.58 13.06 23.06
CA GLU A 208 1.66 13.48 22.01
C GLU A 208 2.21 14.80 21.47
N ILE A 209 2.42 14.87 20.16
CA ILE A 209 2.96 16.03 19.48
C ILE A 209 1.89 16.56 18.54
N ARG A 210 1.49 17.83 18.72
CA ARG A 210 0.65 18.51 17.72
C ARG A 210 1.48 18.82 16.48
N VAL A 211 0.93 18.51 15.31
CA VAL A 211 1.59 18.71 14.01
C VAL A 211 1.18 20.05 13.42
N GLU A 212 2.16 20.91 13.16
CA GLU A 212 1.94 22.24 12.54
C GLU A 212 2.22 22.27 11.03
N TRP A 213 2.73 21.16 10.49
CA TRP A 213 3.08 21.01 9.07
C TRP A 213 2.03 20.25 8.25
N SER A 214 0.78 20.25 8.72
CA SER A 214 -0.38 19.63 8.09
C SER A 214 -1.39 20.68 7.64
N VAL A 215 -2.10 20.42 6.54
CA VAL A 215 -3.26 21.21 6.09
C VAL A 215 -4.47 20.95 6.98
N SER A 216 -4.56 19.74 7.55
CA SER A 216 -5.59 19.37 8.52
C SER A 216 -5.64 20.37 9.69
N PRO A 217 -6.84 20.86 10.09
CA PRO A 217 -6.97 21.78 11.23
C PRO A 217 -6.40 21.21 12.54
N TYR A 218 -6.54 19.90 12.72
CA TYR A 218 -5.97 19.15 13.83
C TYR A 218 -5.17 17.97 13.29
N ALA A 219 -3.96 17.81 13.82
CA ALA A 219 -3.10 16.68 13.52
C ALA A 219 -2.18 16.38 14.70
N PHE A 220 -1.98 15.10 14.99
CA PHE A 220 -1.23 14.61 16.14
C PHE A 220 -0.31 13.46 15.75
N ILE A 221 0.83 13.36 16.44
CA ILE A 221 1.72 12.21 16.40
C ILE A 221 1.81 11.61 17.80
N ARG A 222 1.78 10.29 17.88
CA ARG A 222 2.08 9.54 19.09
C ARG A 222 3.06 8.42 18.79
N ARG A 223 4.00 8.18 19.72
CA ARG A 223 4.93 7.06 19.64
C ARG A 223 4.45 5.86 20.46
N TRP A 224 4.83 4.69 19.99
CA TRP A 224 4.43 3.42 20.61
C TRP A 224 5.51 2.34 20.41
N LYS A 225 5.52 1.36 21.31
CA LYS A 225 6.56 0.31 21.35
C LYS A 225 6.20 -0.86 20.44
N VAL A 226 7.16 -1.32 19.65
CA VAL A 226 7.05 -2.55 18.87
C VAL A 226 7.94 -3.61 19.51
N ASN A 227 7.38 -4.80 19.72
CA ASN A 227 8.11 -5.98 20.16
C ASN A 227 7.55 -7.20 19.43
N LEU A 228 8.36 -7.78 18.55
CA LEU A 228 8.01 -8.95 17.76
C LEU A 228 9.02 -10.07 17.91
N ASP A 229 8.53 -11.29 17.87
CA ASP A 229 9.34 -12.48 17.82
C ASP A 229 8.67 -13.61 17.03
N VAL A 230 9.47 -14.23 16.16
CA VAL A 230 9.04 -15.26 15.23
C VAL A 230 10.00 -16.44 15.27
N SER A 231 9.44 -17.64 15.33
CA SER A 231 10.13 -18.92 15.21
C SER A 231 9.33 -19.83 14.29
N VAL A 232 9.60 -19.75 12.99
CA VAL A 232 8.87 -20.47 11.93
C VAL A 232 9.86 -21.06 10.92
N GLY A 233 9.88 -22.39 10.81
CA GLY A 233 10.89 -23.12 10.05
C GLY A 233 12.31 -22.88 10.59
N ARG A 234 13.27 -22.59 9.70
CA ARG A 234 14.64 -22.25 10.08
C ARG A 234 14.80 -20.83 10.62
N ASN A 235 13.83 -19.96 10.37
CA ASN A 235 13.92 -18.54 10.70
C ASN A 235 13.48 -18.32 12.16
N LYS A 236 14.40 -17.77 12.95
CA LYS A 236 14.18 -17.39 14.35
C LYS A 236 14.73 -16.00 14.62
N TRP A 237 13.85 -15.04 14.85
CA TRP A 237 14.24 -13.64 14.99
C TRP A 237 13.34 -12.85 15.93
N MET A 238 13.88 -11.71 16.39
CA MET A 238 13.17 -10.74 17.22
C MET A 238 13.37 -9.35 16.67
N LEU A 239 12.37 -8.47 16.81
CA LEU A 239 12.42 -7.06 16.46
C LEU A 239 11.93 -6.23 17.63
N LYS A 240 12.71 -5.24 18.05
CA LYS A 240 12.29 -4.23 19.01
C LYS A 240 12.47 -2.85 18.42
N GLY A 241 11.54 -1.95 18.68
CA GLY A 241 11.60 -0.61 18.14
C GLY A 241 10.53 0.31 18.71
N ILE A 242 10.58 1.56 18.26
CA ILE A 242 9.57 2.57 18.53
C ILE A 242 9.08 3.07 17.18
N LEU A 243 7.77 3.04 16.98
CA LEU A 243 7.11 3.62 15.81
C LEU A 243 6.30 4.85 16.21
N ARG A 244 5.82 5.57 15.20
CA ARG A 244 4.98 6.75 15.35
C ARG A 244 3.86 6.69 14.32
N GLU A 245 2.64 7.01 14.76
CA GLU A 245 1.47 7.11 13.88
C GLU A 245 0.91 8.54 13.90
N TYR A 246 0.12 8.86 12.89
CA TYR A 246 -0.31 10.22 12.60
C TYR A 246 -1.83 10.27 12.52
N GLY A 247 -2.47 10.98 13.44
CA GLY A 247 -3.92 11.21 13.36
C GLY A 247 -4.23 12.58 12.81
N LYS A 248 -5.24 12.67 11.94
CA LYS A 248 -5.70 13.90 11.29
C LYS A 248 -7.23 13.98 11.35
N GLY A 249 -7.77 15.19 11.31
CA GLY A 249 -9.21 15.41 11.40
C GLY A 249 -9.59 16.88 11.38
N LEU A 250 -10.88 17.14 11.14
CA LEU A 250 -11.50 18.47 11.18
C LEU A 250 -11.71 18.95 12.62
N THR A 251 -11.76 18.03 13.58
CA THR A 251 -11.83 18.32 15.03
C THR A 251 -10.67 17.70 15.80
N GLU A 252 -10.39 18.24 16.99
CA GLU A 252 -9.31 17.75 17.85
C GLU A 252 -9.52 16.29 18.29
N GLU A 253 -10.74 15.96 18.68
CA GLU A 253 -11.09 14.61 19.13
C GLU A 253 -11.01 13.60 17.97
N GLU A 254 -11.46 13.99 16.79
CA GLU A 254 -11.33 13.15 15.60
C GLU A 254 -9.87 12.85 15.30
N ALA A 255 -9.01 13.86 15.23
CA ALA A 255 -7.59 13.68 14.95
C ALA A 255 -6.90 12.80 16.01
N ARG A 256 -7.20 12.99 17.31
CA ARG A 256 -6.68 12.11 18.36
C ARG A 256 -7.18 10.68 18.25
N SER A 257 -8.47 10.49 17.97
CA SER A 257 -9.07 9.16 17.80
C SER A 257 -8.47 8.44 16.60
N SER A 258 -8.26 9.14 15.47
CA SER A 258 -7.58 8.64 14.28
C SER A 258 -6.16 8.18 14.60
N CYS A 259 -5.39 8.98 15.35
CA CYS A 259 -4.01 8.63 15.73
C CYS A 259 -3.97 7.33 16.55
N LEU A 260 -4.85 7.23 17.55
CA LEU A 260 -4.93 6.07 18.42
C LEU A 260 -5.41 4.82 17.67
N MET A 261 -6.42 4.95 16.81
CA MET A 261 -6.94 3.83 16.02
C MET A 261 -5.91 3.32 15.00
N GLU A 262 -5.10 4.19 14.39
CA GLU A 262 -4.00 3.75 13.53
C GLU A 262 -2.94 2.95 14.32
N ILE A 263 -2.61 3.37 15.55
CA ILE A 263 -1.71 2.58 16.43
C ILE A 263 -2.29 1.19 16.69
N ILE A 264 -3.59 1.09 17.01
CA ILE A 264 -4.26 -0.19 17.27
C ILE A 264 -4.25 -1.08 16.03
N GLU A 265 -4.52 -0.50 14.86
CA GLU A 265 -4.48 -1.19 13.58
C GLU A 265 -3.08 -1.77 13.31
N ARG A 266 -2.03 -0.94 13.40
CA ARG A 266 -0.64 -1.34 13.15
C ARG A 266 -0.16 -2.39 14.15
N TYR A 267 -0.44 -2.19 15.43
CA TYR A 267 -0.13 -3.16 16.49
C TYR A 267 -0.82 -4.50 16.25
N SER A 268 -2.08 -4.48 15.80
CA SER A 268 -2.85 -5.68 15.48
C SER A 268 -2.31 -6.42 14.26
N ALA A 269 -1.79 -5.69 13.27
CA ALA A 269 -1.18 -6.28 12.09
C ALA A 269 0.23 -6.83 12.30
N PHE A 270 0.90 -6.46 13.39
CA PHE A 270 2.17 -7.08 13.78
C PHE A 270 1.93 -8.37 14.58
N ALA A 271 2.44 -9.47 14.05
CA ALA A 271 2.17 -10.81 14.57
C ALA A 271 3.43 -11.49 15.13
N ASN A 272 3.26 -12.12 16.28
CA ASN A 272 4.21 -13.06 16.85
C ASN A 272 3.83 -14.48 16.43
N PHE A 273 4.81 -15.34 16.18
CA PHE A 273 4.58 -16.71 15.73
C PHE A 273 5.54 -17.70 16.37
N HIS A 274 5.01 -18.73 17.02
CA HIS A 274 5.75 -19.87 17.56
C HIS A 274 5.09 -21.17 17.13
N ASP A 275 5.88 -22.21 16.88
CA ASP A 275 5.39 -23.55 16.58
C ASP A 275 4.30 -23.59 15.49
N ASN A 276 4.46 -22.73 14.46
CA ASN A 276 3.51 -22.55 13.36
C ASN A 276 2.12 -22.06 13.77
N GLN A 277 2.03 -21.26 14.84
CA GLN A 277 0.79 -20.62 15.28
C GLN A 277 1.05 -19.15 15.68
N SER A 278 0.09 -18.27 15.40
CA SER A 278 0.14 -16.89 15.87
C SER A 278 -0.01 -16.81 17.39
N ILE A 279 0.50 -15.73 17.99
CA ILE A 279 0.38 -15.47 19.42
C ILE A 279 -0.25 -14.09 19.67
N GLY A 280 -1.26 -14.08 20.54
CA GLY A 280 -1.86 -12.86 21.09
C GLY A 280 -3.13 -12.40 20.36
N TYR A 281 -3.67 -13.19 19.42
CA TYR A 281 -4.93 -12.90 18.74
C TYR A 281 -6.12 -13.54 19.45
N LYS A 282 -7.30 -12.91 19.40
CA LYS A 282 -8.54 -13.46 19.96
C LYS A 282 -8.84 -14.85 19.38
N LYS A 283 -8.59 -15.02 18.08
CA LYS A 283 -8.51 -16.30 17.37
C LYS A 283 -7.10 -16.43 16.81
N GLU A 284 -6.34 -17.39 17.32
CA GLU A 284 -4.99 -17.64 16.79
C GLU A 284 -5.07 -18.30 15.40
N TYR A 285 -4.06 -18.02 14.57
CA TYR A 285 -3.93 -18.52 13.22
C TYR A 285 -2.87 -19.60 13.17
N ASP A 286 -3.27 -20.82 12.80
CA ASP A 286 -2.33 -21.84 12.38
C ASP A 286 -1.80 -21.50 10.98
N ILE A 287 -0.48 -21.61 10.80
CA ILE A 287 0.16 -21.48 9.49
C ILE A 287 0.51 -22.86 8.93
N ILE A 288 0.25 -23.07 7.65
CA ILE A 288 0.57 -24.33 6.96
C ILE A 288 1.50 -24.03 5.80
N LYS A 289 2.67 -24.67 5.78
CA LYS A 289 3.58 -24.61 4.64
C LYS A 289 3.15 -25.60 3.56
N ALA A 290 2.77 -25.09 2.39
CA ALA A 290 2.31 -25.90 1.26
C ALA A 290 2.42 -25.15 -0.07
N ARG A 291 2.35 -25.92 -1.16
CA ARG A 291 2.10 -25.38 -2.50
C ARG A 291 0.62 -25.12 -2.72
N TYR A 292 0.29 -24.13 -3.54
CA TYR A 292 -1.08 -23.83 -3.93
C TYR A 292 -1.77 -25.05 -4.54
N SER A 293 -1.12 -25.73 -5.49
CA SER A 293 -1.63 -26.94 -6.15
C SER A 293 -2.04 -28.02 -5.15
N LYS A 294 -1.18 -28.28 -4.15
CA LYS A 294 -1.42 -29.30 -3.11
C LYS A 294 -2.62 -28.98 -2.22
N LEU A 295 -2.86 -27.71 -1.90
CA LEU A 295 -4.04 -27.31 -1.12
C LEU A 295 -5.32 -27.42 -1.97
N ARG A 296 -5.26 -26.95 -3.22
CA ARG A 296 -6.36 -27.03 -4.17
C ARG A 296 -6.77 -28.47 -4.47
N ASP A 297 -5.80 -29.36 -4.70
CA ASP A 297 -6.05 -30.77 -5.04
C ASP A 297 -6.68 -31.54 -3.87
N LYS A 298 -6.56 -31.02 -2.64
CA LYS A 298 -7.30 -31.50 -1.45
C LYS A 298 -8.73 -30.94 -1.35
N GLY A 299 -9.22 -30.24 -2.36
CA GLY A 299 -10.55 -29.63 -2.38
C GLY A 299 -10.71 -28.41 -1.48
N ARG A 300 -9.62 -27.78 -1.04
CA ARG A 300 -9.68 -26.56 -0.21
C ARG A 300 -9.99 -25.34 -1.08
N SER A 301 -10.71 -24.37 -0.53
CA SER A 301 -10.79 -23.02 -1.10
C SER A 301 -9.45 -22.31 -0.85
N VAL A 302 -8.78 -21.87 -1.91
CA VAL A 302 -7.43 -21.28 -1.83
C VAL A 302 -7.33 -20.12 -2.80
N LEU A 303 -6.91 -18.96 -2.31
CA LEU A 303 -6.62 -17.80 -3.14
C LEU A 303 -5.39 -18.10 -4.01
N ASN A 304 -5.56 -18.00 -5.32
CA ASN A 304 -4.42 -18.02 -6.24
C ASN A 304 -3.64 -16.70 -6.10
N PRO A 305 -2.36 -16.72 -5.66
CA PRO A 305 -1.58 -15.49 -5.46
C PRO A 305 -1.48 -14.61 -6.70
N ASN A 306 -1.53 -15.20 -7.91
CA ASN A 306 -1.49 -14.46 -9.17
C ASN A 306 -2.73 -13.57 -9.44
N LYS A 307 -3.78 -13.66 -8.61
CA LYS A 307 -4.91 -12.72 -8.65
C LYS A 307 -4.62 -11.38 -7.96
N MET A 308 -3.46 -11.24 -7.31
CA MET A 308 -3.10 -10.06 -6.49
C MET A 308 -2.20 -9.05 -7.21
N GLY A 309 -1.96 -9.20 -8.52
CA GLY A 309 -1.15 -8.24 -9.28
C GLY A 309 0.35 -8.25 -8.93
N LEU A 310 0.90 -9.42 -8.59
CA LEU A 310 2.31 -9.57 -8.23
C LEU A 310 3.27 -9.07 -9.33
N GLU A 311 4.45 -8.58 -8.92
CA GLU A 311 5.51 -8.11 -9.81
C GLU A 311 6.05 -9.25 -10.66
N VAL A 312 6.20 -10.43 -10.05
CA VAL A 312 6.57 -11.68 -10.72
C VAL A 312 5.47 -12.72 -10.49
N PRO A 313 5.15 -13.57 -11.48
CA PRO A 313 4.20 -14.64 -11.28
C PRO A 313 4.65 -15.60 -10.16
N TYR A 314 3.68 -16.01 -9.35
CA TYR A 314 3.81 -17.15 -8.45
C TYR A 314 3.74 -18.46 -9.27
N GLU A 315 4.71 -19.33 -9.09
CA GLU A 315 4.95 -20.56 -9.87
C GLU A 315 4.78 -21.83 -9.03
N ASP A 316 3.83 -21.81 -8.09
CA ASP A 316 3.55 -22.92 -7.18
C ASP A 316 4.68 -23.23 -6.18
N GLN A 317 5.47 -22.20 -5.82
CA GLN A 317 6.47 -22.32 -4.76
C GLN A 317 5.81 -22.63 -3.42
N GLU A 318 6.54 -23.32 -2.53
CA GLU A 318 6.01 -23.65 -1.21
C GLU A 318 6.05 -22.44 -0.27
N ILE A 319 4.88 -22.01 0.21
CA ILE A 319 4.69 -20.83 1.07
C ILE A 319 3.76 -21.17 2.25
N TYR A 320 3.68 -20.28 3.24
CA TYR A 320 2.81 -20.39 4.41
C TYR A 320 1.43 -19.80 4.11
N TRP A 321 0.40 -20.51 4.55
CA TRP A 321 -1.00 -20.17 4.35
C TRP A 321 -1.72 -20.05 5.70
N ILE A 322 -2.64 -19.10 5.80
CA ILE A 322 -3.60 -18.97 6.91
C ILE A 322 -5.03 -19.07 6.40
N ILE A 323 -5.97 -19.34 7.30
CA ILE A 323 -7.40 -19.26 6.99
C ILE A 323 -7.89 -17.82 7.17
N ALA A 324 -8.68 -17.35 6.21
CA ALA A 324 -9.38 -16.07 6.21
C ALA A 324 -10.86 -16.28 5.87
N GLU A 325 -11.65 -15.21 5.93
CA GLU A 325 -13.08 -15.19 5.60
C GLU A 325 -13.27 -14.53 4.23
N GLU A 326 -13.74 -15.27 3.22
CA GLU A 326 -14.17 -14.71 1.93
C GLU A 326 -15.68 -14.45 1.95
N ILE A 327 -16.10 -13.26 1.53
CA ILE A 327 -17.52 -12.96 1.28
C ILE A 327 -17.87 -13.35 -0.16
N ASN A 328 -19.01 -14.02 -0.32
CA ASN A 328 -19.55 -14.44 -1.60
C ASN A 328 -21.08 -14.24 -1.62
N ASN A 329 -21.73 -14.59 -2.75
CA ASN A 329 -23.18 -14.42 -2.93
C ASN A 329 -24.06 -15.23 -1.95
N THR A 330 -23.48 -16.19 -1.23
CA THR A 330 -24.18 -17.06 -0.26
C THR A 330 -23.89 -16.71 1.20
N GLY A 331 -23.08 -15.67 1.46
CA GLY A 331 -22.62 -15.29 2.79
C GLY A 331 -21.10 -15.34 2.89
N SER A 332 -20.56 -15.81 4.00
CA SER A 332 -19.12 -15.96 4.18
C SER A 332 -18.66 -17.42 4.19
N CYS A 333 -17.43 -17.66 3.73
CA CYS A 333 -16.79 -18.97 3.74
C CYS A 333 -15.30 -18.89 4.07
N GLU A 334 -14.74 -19.98 4.59
CA GLU A 334 -13.30 -20.08 4.84
C GLU A 334 -12.51 -20.20 3.53
N ILE A 335 -11.42 -19.46 3.44
CA ILE A 335 -10.46 -19.52 2.33
C ILE A 335 -9.02 -19.52 2.87
N TYR A 336 -8.13 -20.27 2.22
CA TYR A 336 -6.70 -20.15 2.49
C TYR A 336 -6.09 -19.00 1.68
N ILE A 337 -5.38 -18.09 2.36
CA ILE A 337 -4.60 -17.03 1.73
C ILE A 337 -3.12 -17.17 2.13
N PRO A 338 -2.17 -16.69 1.30
CA PRO A 338 -0.79 -16.55 1.72
C PRO A 338 -0.69 -15.72 2.99
N ALA A 339 0.04 -16.19 3.99
CA ALA A 339 0.24 -15.46 5.24
C ALA A 339 0.85 -14.07 4.98
N GLN A 340 1.69 -13.98 3.94
CA GLN A 340 2.24 -12.74 3.38
C GLN A 340 1.18 -11.63 3.19
N PHE A 341 -0.05 -11.95 2.81
CA PHE A 341 -1.03 -10.90 2.52
C PHE A 341 -1.71 -10.32 3.77
N ALA A 342 -1.52 -10.94 4.94
CA ALA A 342 -2.28 -10.64 6.15
C ALA A 342 -1.55 -9.73 7.16
N PHE A 343 -0.25 -9.94 7.35
CA PHE A 343 0.50 -9.32 8.46
C PHE A 343 1.57 -8.36 7.96
N LEU A 344 1.75 -7.23 8.65
CA LEU A 344 2.78 -6.24 8.34
C LEU A 344 4.19 -6.74 8.66
N PHE A 345 5.19 -6.04 8.08
CA PHE A 345 6.59 -6.47 8.01
C PHE A 345 6.72 -7.85 7.35
N SER A 346 6.40 -7.91 6.07
CA SER A 346 6.48 -9.11 5.21
C SER A 346 6.13 -10.40 5.95
N SER A 347 5.01 -10.41 6.67
CA SER A 347 4.43 -11.57 7.37
C SER A 347 5.46 -12.60 7.82
N GLY A 348 6.24 -12.13 8.79
CA GLY A 348 7.01 -12.96 9.68
C GLY A 348 8.43 -13.29 9.24
N ASN A 349 8.93 -12.74 8.12
CA ASN A 349 10.20 -13.19 7.54
C ASN A 349 10.32 -14.70 7.71
N PHE A 350 9.24 -15.40 7.35
CA PHE A 350 9.13 -16.83 7.56
C PHE A 350 10.15 -17.52 6.67
N ASP A 351 10.42 -18.79 6.97
CA ASP A 351 11.31 -19.61 6.15
C ASP A 351 10.64 -19.99 4.81
N GLU A 352 10.47 -19.01 3.93
CA GLU A 352 9.84 -19.07 2.60
C GLU A 352 10.33 -17.95 1.65
N ILE A 353 9.94 -18.02 0.38
CA ILE A 353 10.23 -16.98 -0.62
C ILE A 353 9.33 -15.74 -0.44
N ASP A 354 9.75 -14.59 -0.97
CA ASP A 354 8.89 -13.41 -1.12
C ASP A 354 7.96 -13.53 -2.34
N LEU A 355 6.74 -13.03 -2.18
CA LEU A 355 5.78 -12.84 -3.26
C LEU A 355 5.89 -11.45 -3.93
N TYR A 356 6.53 -10.47 -3.26
CA TYR A 356 6.68 -9.08 -3.73
C TYR A 356 7.89 -8.40 -3.07
N THR A 357 8.36 -7.29 -3.63
CA THR A 357 9.61 -6.64 -3.21
C THR A 357 9.50 -5.85 -1.91
N GLN A 358 8.44 -5.05 -1.79
CA GLN A 358 8.29 -4.03 -0.74
C GLN A 358 7.83 -4.60 0.60
N GLY A 359 7.51 -5.90 0.65
CA GLY A 359 6.81 -6.46 1.80
C GLY A 359 5.32 -6.08 1.81
N THR A 360 4.61 -6.57 2.82
CA THR A 360 3.18 -6.33 2.97
C THR A 360 2.94 -4.87 3.31
N THR A 361 2.25 -4.14 2.44
CA THR A 361 1.85 -2.74 2.64
C THR A 361 0.78 -2.63 3.73
N SER A 362 0.54 -1.44 4.27
CA SER A 362 -0.59 -1.15 5.17
C SER A 362 -1.96 -1.25 4.52
N ASN A 363 -2.01 -1.19 3.18
CA ASN A 363 -3.23 -1.14 2.39
C ASN A 363 -4.31 -2.14 2.84
N GLY A 364 -5.49 -1.63 3.20
CA GLY A 364 -6.63 -2.45 3.59
C GLY A 364 -6.55 -2.93 5.03
N LEU A 365 -5.69 -2.36 5.86
CA LEU A 365 -5.80 -2.49 7.30
C LEU A 365 -6.76 -1.44 7.82
N ALA A 366 -7.55 -1.80 8.82
CA ALA A 366 -8.30 -0.83 9.60
C ALA A 366 -8.59 -1.37 10.99
N SER A 367 -8.67 -0.47 11.96
CA SER A 367 -9.37 -0.70 13.22
C SER A 367 -10.69 0.05 13.26
N GLY A 368 -11.59 -0.35 14.16
CA GLY A 368 -12.91 0.26 14.28
C GLY A 368 -13.53 0.01 15.64
N ASN A 369 -14.57 0.76 15.97
CA ASN A 369 -15.31 0.53 17.22
C ASN A 369 -16.09 -0.80 17.19
N THR A 370 -16.49 -1.26 15.99
CA THR A 370 -17.06 -2.58 15.72
C THR A 370 -16.34 -3.24 14.54
N MET A 371 -16.60 -4.54 14.31
CA MET A 371 -16.00 -5.27 13.18
C MET A 371 -16.49 -4.71 11.84
N GLU A 372 -17.76 -4.31 11.75
CA GLU A 372 -18.36 -3.73 10.56
C GLU A 372 -17.72 -2.38 10.23
N GLU A 373 -17.47 -1.55 11.24
CA GLU A 373 -16.74 -0.29 11.07
C GLU A 373 -15.32 -0.52 10.57
N ALA A 374 -14.60 -1.49 11.13
CA ALA A 374 -13.26 -1.85 10.68
C ALA A 374 -13.28 -2.37 9.22
N LYS A 375 -14.21 -3.28 8.88
CA LYS A 375 -14.36 -3.81 7.52
C LYS A 375 -14.67 -2.72 6.50
N LEU A 376 -15.58 -1.79 6.82
CA LEU A 376 -15.92 -0.67 5.93
C LEU A 376 -14.71 0.23 5.69
N CYS A 377 -14.00 0.63 6.75
CA CYS A 377 -12.80 1.46 6.63
C CYS A 377 -11.71 0.76 5.79
N ALA A 378 -11.47 -0.52 6.04
CA ALA A 378 -10.47 -1.30 5.31
C ALA A 378 -10.80 -1.42 3.82
N LEU A 379 -12.08 -1.64 3.45
CA LEU A 379 -12.50 -1.68 2.05
C LEU A 379 -12.35 -0.32 1.35
N LEU A 380 -12.76 0.77 2.02
CA LEU A 380 -12.65 2.12 1.46
C LEU A 380 -11.19 2.51 1.23
N GLU A 381 -10.30 2.19 2.18
CA GLU A 381 -8.85 2.38 1.98
C GLU A 381 -8.32 1.53 0.82
N TYR A 382 -8.73 0.26 0.72
CA TYR A 382 -8.30 -0.61 -0.38
C TYR A 382 -8.70 -0.04 -1.74
N ILE A 383 -9.93 0.46 -1.85
CA ILE A 383 -10.45 1.10 -3.07
C ILE A 383 -9.72 2.41 -3.36
N GLU A 384 -9.39 3.20 -2.33
CA GLU A 384 -8.58 4.42 -2.47
C GLU A 384 -7.22 4.11 -3.09
N ARG A 385 -6.53 3.09 -2.56
CA ARG A 385 -5.19 2.66 -3.03
C ARG A 385 -5.21 2.00 -4.40
N ASP A 386 -6.25 1.23 -4.71
CA ASP A 386 -6.50 0.73 -6.06
C ASP A 386 -6.68 1.88 -7.05
N SER A 387 -7.55 2.84 -6.70
CA SER A 387 -7.84 4.03 -7.51
C SER A 387 -6.57 4.87 -7.72
N GLU A 388 -5.76 5.03 -6.69
CA GLU A 388 -4.47 5.69 -6.77
C GLU A 388 -3.51 4.96 -7.74
N LYS A 389 -3.42 3.64 -7.66
CA LYS A 389 -2.51 2.84 -8.49
C LYS A 389 -2.88 2.91 -9.97
N VAL A 390 -4.16 2.74 -10.31
CA VAL A 390 -4.60 2.60 -11.70
C VAL A 390 -4.90 3.92 -12.39
N SER A 391 -5.07 5.01 -11.63
CA SER A 391 -5.33 6.34 -12.21
C SER A 391 -4.08 7.01 -12.75
N LEU A 392 -4.26 7.70 -13.87
CA LEU A 392 -3.27 8.58 -14.47
C LEU A 392 -3.76 10.02 -14.37
N PHE A 393 -2.82 10.96 -14.34
CA PHE A 393 -3.14 12.38 -14.41
C PHE A 393 -3.70 12.70 -15.80
N SER A 394 -4.84 13.39 -15.83
CA SER A 394 -5.43 13.96 -17.03
C SER A 394 -6.12 15.29 -16.70
N ALA A 395 -6.07 16.21 -17.65
CA ALA A 395 -6.52 17.58 -17.46
C ALA A 395 -8.04 17.69 -17.19
N ASP A 396 -8.85 16.82 -17.77
CA ASP A 396 -10.30 16.79 -17.60
C ASP A 396 -10.75 16.36 -16.20
N ARG A 397 -9.85 15.74 -15.41
CA ARG A 397 -10.13 15.24 -14.06
C ARG A 397 -9.63 16.13 -12.94
N TYR A 398 -8.78 17.12 -13.22
CA TYR A 398 -8.39 18.06 -12.17
C TYR A 398 -9.51 19.10 -11.97
N PHE A 399 -9.59 19.67 -10.77
CA PHE A 399 -10.50 20.79 -10.48
C PHE A 399 -10.02 21.62 -9.28
N SER A 400 -10.52 22.86 -9.20
CA SER A 400 -10.55 23.64 -7.94
C SER A 400 -11.88 23.43 -7.21
N LEU A 401 -11.85 23.54 -5.89
CA LEU A 401 -13.02 23.39 -5.03
C LEU A 401 -13.47 24.75 -4.50
N GLU A 402 -14.76 25.04 -4.61
CA GLU A 402 -15.45 26.11 -3.87
C GLU A 402 -16.37 25.46 -2.83
N ALA A 403 -16.56 26.12 -1.69
CA ALA A 403 -17.40 25.59 -0.63
C ALA A 403 -18.18 26.72 0.06
N ASP A 404 -19.48 26.50 0.26
CA ASP A 404 -20.30 27.29 1.17
C ASP A 404 -20.19 26.77 2.61
N ASN A 405 -19.80 25.49 2.78
CA ASN A 405 -19.50 24.91 4.08
C ASN A 405 -18.42 25.75 4.82
N PRO A 406 -18.71 26.28 6.03
CA PRO A 406 -17.83 27.24 6.69
C PRO A 406 -16.48 26.66 7.09
N ILE A 407 -16.41 25.37 7.44
CA ILE A 407 -15.15 24.72 7.83
C ILE A 407 -14.24 24.58 6.61
N ILE A 408 -14.77 24.04 5.52
CA ILE A 408 -13.99 23.80 4.30
C ILE A 408 -13.61 25.11 3.62
N ASN A 409 -14.54 26.07 3.52
CA ASN A 409 -14.25 27.40 2.99
C ASN A 409 -13.14 28.10 3.79
N ASN A 410 -13.19 28.02 5.12
CA ASN A 410 -12.14 28.58 5.98
C ASN A 410 -10.78 27.88 5.77
N ILE A 411 -10.74 26.55 5.62
CA ILE A 411 -9.49 25.83 5.32
C ILE A 411 -8.90 26.31 4.00
N LEU A 412 -9.70 26.32 2.93
CA LEU A 412 -9.24 26.70 1.59
C LEU A 412 -8.72 28.15 1.56
N ASN A 413 -9.45 29.09 2.16
CA ASN A 413 -9.06 30.50 2.18
C ASN A 413 -7.82 30.75 3.05
N ASN A 414 -7.74 30.17 4.25
CA ASN A 414 -6.59 30.36 5.13
C ASN A 414 -5.28 29.86 4.49
N TRP A 415 -5.33 28.72 3.78
CA TRP A 415 -4.16 28.20 3.07
C TRP A 415 -3.83 29.02 1.83
N LYS A 416 -4.84 29.49 1.09
CA LYS A 416 -4.65 30.41 -0.04
C LYS A 416 -3.99 31.72 0.40
N GLU A 417 -4.40 32.30 1.52
CA GLU A 417 -3.80 33.52 2.09
C GLU A 417 -2.33 33.32 2.48
N LYS A 418 -1.93 32.12 2.91
CA LYS A 418 -0.53 31.74 3.14
C LYS A 418 0.27 31.52 1.84
N GLY A 419 -0.38 31.51 0.68
CA GLY A 419 0.25 31.22 -0.61
C GLY A 419 0.26 29.74 -0.99
N VAL A 420 -0.57 28.90 -0.35
CA VAL A 420 -0.77 27.48 -0.67
C VAL A 420 -2.05 27.31 -1.49
N TYR A 421 -1.92 27.01 -2.78
CA TYR A 421 -3.05 26.75 -3.68
C TYR A 421 -3.34 25.24 -3.75
N ILE A 422 -4.46 24.82 -3.19
CA ILE A 422 -4.89 23.41 -3.14
C ILE A 422 -5.76 23.09 -4.37
N TYR A 423 -5.40 22.03 -5.07
CA TYR A 423 -6.12 21.48 -6.21
C TYR A 423 -6.52 20.04 -5.97
N PHE A 424 -7.45 19.54 -6.76
CA PHE A 424 -7.99 18.19 -6.64
C PHE A 424 -7.93 17.44 -7.96
N LEU A 425 -7.78 16.13 -7.89
CA LEU A 425 -7.92 15.21 -9.02
C LEU A 425 -8.99 14.17 -8.68
N ASP A 426 -9.97 13.99 -9.57
CA ASP A 426 -10.97 12.93 -9.45
C ASP A 426 -10.36 11.57 -9.85
N LEU A 427 -10.28 10.68 -8.87
CA LEU A 427 -9.77 9.31 -9.02
C LEU A 427 -10.90 8.27 -9.01
N THR A 428 -12.16 8.69 -9.07
CA THR A 428 -13.33 7.80 -9.06
C THR A 428 -13.24 6.79 -10.22
N GLN A 429 -13.23 5.50 -9.88
CA GLN A 429 -13.11 4.41 -10.86
C GLN A 429 -14.47 3.98 -11.44
N GLU A 430 -14.45 2.98 -12.32
CA GLU A 430 -15.63 2.42 -12.99
C GLU A 430 -16.76 1.97 -12.05
N ILE A 431 -16.46 1.58 -10.81
CA ILE A 431 -17.46 1.19 -9.81
C ILE A 431 -18.15 2.40 -9.14
N GLY A 432 -17.63 3.61 -9.33
CA GLY A 432 -18.29 4.86 -8.96
C GLY A 432 -18.09 5.34 -7.52
N ILE A 433 -17.23 4.71 -6.73
CA ILE A 433 -16.94 5.15 -5.36
C ILE A 433 -16.13 6.45 -5.39
N PRO A 434 -16.65 7.56 -4.82
CA PRO A 434 -15.94 8.83 -4.78
C PRO A 434 -14.54 8.67 -4.17
N CYS A 435 -13.53 9.04 -4.95
CA CYS A 435 -12.13 9.01 -4.54
C CYS A 435 -11.41 10.24 -5.10
N TYR A 436 -10.74 11.01 -4.24
CA TYR A 436 -10.08 12.25 -4.63
C TYR A 436 -8.63 12.27 -4.18
N LYS A 437 -7.78 12.92 -4.97
CA LYS A 437 -6.42 13.33 -4.59
C LYS A 437 -6.38 14.84 -4.44
N ALA A 438 -6.16 15.33 -3.23
CA ALA A 438 -5.81 16.73 -3.00
C ALA A 438 -4.30 16.90 -3.18
N PHE A 439 -3.86 18.03 -3.76
CA PHE A 439 -2.43 18.32 -3.94
C PHE A 439 -2.14 19.81 -4.07
N PHE A 440 -0.88 20.17 -3.86
CA PHE A 440 -0.33 21.48 -4.22
C PHE A 440 1.13 21.32 -4.68
N ILE A 441 1.62 22.31 -5.43
CA ILE A 441 2.95 22.29 -6.06
C ILE A 441 3.86 23.28 -5.35
N HIS A 442 4.97 22.83 -4.79
CA HIS A 442 5.94 23.73 -4.16
C HIS A 442 6.57 24.65 -5.20
N ALA A 443 6.87 25.91 -4.84
CA ALA A 443 7.46 26.88 -5.76
C ALA A 443 8.83 26.43 -6.33
N ARG A 444 9.56 25.58 -5.59
CA ARG A 444 10.84 24.98 -6.02
C ARG A 444 10.68 23.65 -6.77
N GLY A 445 9.45 23.25 -7.09
CA GLY A 445 9.12 21.95 -7.66
C GLY A 445 8.82 20.88 -6.62
N GLY A 446 8.15 19.81 -7.05
CA GLY A 446 7.64 18.75 -6.17
C GLY A 446 6.20 19.00 -5.71
N PHE A 447 5.59 17.96 -5.15
CA PHE A 447 4.17 17.94 -4.81
C PHE A 447 3.96 17.45 -3.37
N SER A 448 3.05 18.09 -2.65
CA SER A 448 2.38 17.50 -1.50
C SER A 448 1.05 16.91 -1.95
N ARG A 449 0.70 15.73 -1.45
CA ARG A 449 -0.46 14.94 -1.91
C ARG A 449 -1.15 14.28 -0.72
N GLY A 450 -2.48 14.23 -0.78
CA GLY A 450 -3.34 13.51 0.16
C GLY A 450 -4.49 12.85 -0.60
N TRP A 451 -4.96 11.71 -0.13
CA TRP A 451 -5.99 10.91 -0.78
C TRP A 451 -7.15 10.66 0.17
N GLY A 452 -8.32 10.40 -0.40
CA GLY A 452 -9.52 10.09 0.36
C GLY A 452 -10.56 9.41 -0.50
N ALA A 453 -11.07 8.27 -0.03
CA ALA A 453 -12.25 7.62 -0.57
C ALA A 453 -13.35 7.45 0.48
N HIS A 454 -14.60 7.58 0.05
CA HIS A 454 -15.79 7.34 0.86
C HIS A 454 -17.03 7.24 -0.04
N LEU A 455 -18.13 6.63 0.44
CA LEU A 455 -19.40 6.62 -0.31
C LEU A 455 -20.03 8.02 -0.45
N ASP A 456 -19.72 8.93 0.48
CA ASP A 456 -20.03 10.36 0.43
C ASP A 456 -18.81 11.14 -0.08
N GLY A 457 -18.94 11.78 -1.23
CA GLY A 457 -17.89 12.58 -1.86
C GLY A 457 -17.39 13.75 -1.01
N LYS A 458 -18.23 14.33 -0.15
CA LYS A 458 -17.81 15.35 0.81
C LYS A 458 -16.85 14.78 1.85
N ILE A 459 -17.16 13.60 2.39
CA ILE A 459 -16.26 12.91 3.31
C ILE A 459 -14.96 12.52 2.61
N ALA A 460 -15.04 11.99 1.38
CA ALA A 460 -13.86 11.62 0.60
C ALA A 460 -12.92 12.82 0.36
N ILE A 461 -13.47 14.00 -0.01
CA ILE A 461 -12.63 15.19 -0.24
C ILE A 461 -12.06 15.77 1.06
N ASN A 462 -12.81 15.71 2.17
CA ASN A 462 -12.33 16.14 3.48
C ASN A 462 -11.15 15.30 3.94
N ARG A 463 -11.21 13.97 3.76
CA ARG A 463 -10.09 13.05 4.01
C ARG A 463 -8.86 13.43 3.18
N ALA A 464 -9.04 13.65 1.87
CA ALA A 464 -7.96 14.05 0.99
C ALA A 464 -7.27 15.36 1.41
N ILE A 465 -8.06 16.36 1.87
CA ILE A 465 -7.54 17.61 2.44
C ILE A 465 -6.76 17.35 3.73
N CYS A 466 -7.33 16.60 4.66
CA CYS A 466 -6.70 16.30 5.95
C CYS A 466 -5.38 15.52 5.78
N GLU A 467 -5.25 14.71 4.74
CA GLU A 467 -4.04 13.95 4.45
C GLU A 467 -2.87 14.83 3.96
N LEU A 468 -3.12 16.05 3.48
CA LEU A 468 -2.08 16.93 2.96
C LEU A 468 -1.11 17.41 4.04
N THR A 469 0.16 17.12 3.82
CA THR A 469 1.25 17.56 4.69
C THR A 469 2.45 18.06 3.88
N SER A 470 3.26 18.93 4.49
CA SER A 470 4.48 19.45 3.86
C SER A 470 5.56 19.74 4.90
N PRO A 471 6.74 19.09 4.85
CA PRO A 471 7.84 19.40 5.77
C PRO A 471 8.32 20.84 5.66
N TYR A 472 8.13 21.52 4.51
CA TYR A 472 8.54 22.92 4.33
C TYR A 472 7.76 23.90 5.22
N PHE A 473 6.57 23.52 5.68
CA PHE A 473 5.79 24.33 6.61
C PHE A 473 6.50 24.52 7.95
N LEU A 474 7.34 23.57 8.38
CA LEU A 474 8.20 23.74 9.58
C LEU A 474 9.15 24.94 9.49
N SER A 475 9.52 25.34 8.27
CA SER A 475 10.38 26.50 8.00
C SER A 475 9.58 27.76 7.64
N ASN A 476 8.26 27.77 7.85
CA ASN A 476 7.33 28.81 7.40
C ASN A 476 7.41 29.09 5.90
N ASN A 477 7.81 28.10 5.10
CA ASN A 477 7.83 28.21 3.66
C ASN A 477 6.54 27.62 3.08
N TYR A 478 5.64 28.53 2.71
CA TYR A 478 4.31 28.23 2.18
C TYR A 478 4.19 28.50 0.67
N LEU A 479 5.29 28.87 0.01
CA LEU A 479 5.25 29.30 -1.39
C LEU A 479 4.92 28.12 -2.32
N THR A 480 3.77 28.21 -2.97
CA THR A 480 3.33 27.24 -3.99
C THR A 480 3.13 27.92 -5.35
N LYS A 481 3.19 27.13 -6.42
CA LYS A 481 2.90 27.58 -7.78
C LYS A 481 1.40 27.43 -8.04
N PRO A 482 0.66 28.51 -8.39
CA PRO A 482 -0.71 28.37 -8.86
C PRO A 482 -0.72 27.72 -10.25
N LEU A 483 -1.71 26.87 -10.52
CA LEU A 483 -2.01 26.29 -11.83
C LEU A 483 -2.91 27.23 -12.67
N SER A 484 -2.73 28.56 -12.53
CA SER A 484 -3.70 29.58 -12.95
C SER A 484 -3.96 29.69 -14.46
N GLU A 485 -3.21 29.01 -15.31
CA GLU A 485 -3.45 28.97 -16.76
C GLU A 485 -4.15 27.67 -17.22
N GLU A 486 -4.25 26.67 -16.35
CA GLU A 486 -4.68 25.32 -16.74
C GLU A 486 -5.97 24.87 -16.05
N VAL A 487 -6.47 25.49 -14.97
CA VAL A 487 -7.68 24.96 -14.28
C VAL A 487 -8.98 25.29 -15.03
N GLN A 488 -9.47 24.36 -15.84
CA GLN A 488 -10.71 24.50 -16.64
C GLN A 488 -11.99 24.16 -15.88
N ARG A 489 -11.90 23.58 -14.66
CA ARG A 489 -13.06 23.09 -13.91
C ARG A 489 -13.02 23.54 -12.45
N THR A 490 -14.11 24.17 -12.01
CA THR A 490 -14.40 24.41 -10.59
C THR A 490 -15.61 23.57 -10.18
N LEU A 491 -15.52 22.88 -9.06
CA LEU A 491 -16.63 22.15 -8.45
C LEU A 491 -17.04 22.80 -7.14
N LYS A 492 -18.33 22.73 -6.83
CA LYS A 492 -18.83 23.08 -5.50
C LYS A 492 -18.79 21.85 -4.59
N TYR A 493 -18.33 22.03 -3.37
CA TYR A 493 -18.31 21.00 -2.33
C TYR A 493 -19.69 20.40 -2.09
N GLU A 494 -20.74 21.22 -2.16
CA GLU A 494 -22.13 20.85 -1.95
C GLU A 494 -22.69 19.96 -3.08
N ASP A 495 -22.10 20.02 -4.28
CA ASP A 495 -22.52 19.26 -5.46
C ASP A 495 -21.81 17.91 -5.59
N LEU A 496 -20.90 17.58 -4.66
CA LEU A 496 -20.19 16.29 -4.68
C LEU A 496 -21.19 15.12 -4.46
N PRO A 497 -21.01 14.00 -5.18
CA PRO A 497 -21.95 12.89 -5.13
C PRO A 497 -21.99 12.23 -3.75
N ASP A 498 -23.17 11.82 -3.32
CA ASP A 498 -23.38 11.12 -2.05
C ASP A 498 -24.16 9.82 -2.28
N TYR A 499 -23.47 8.70 -2.05
CA TYR A 499 -24.03 7.36 -2.08
C TYR A 499 -24.00 6.69 -0.71
N SER A 500 -23.66 7.41 0.36
CA SER A 500 -23.69 6.88 1.72
C SER A 500 -25.13 6.77 2.20
N SER A 501 -25.43 5.68 2.89
CA SER A 501 -26.66 5.54 3.68
C SER A 501 -26.61 6.37 4.96
N GLY A 502 -25.43 6.86 5.36
CA GLY A 502 -25.14 7.51 6.64
C GLY A 502 -25.06 6.53 7.81
N ASN A 503 -24.96 5.22 7.55
CA ASN A 503 -24.90 4.18 8.56
C ASN A 503 -23.82 3.15 8.21
N VAL A 504 -22.95 2.85 9.17
CA VAL A 504 -21.79 1.97 8.96
C VAL A 504 -22.20 0.58 8.44
N ASN A 505 -23.24 -0.03 9.00
CA ASN A 505 -23.62 -1.40 8.65
C ASN A 505 -24.22 -1.47 7.24
N TYR A 506 -25.10 -0.53 6.90
CA TYR A 506 -25.69 -0.47 5.56
C TYR A 506 -24.65 -0.10 4.50
N ASP A 507 -23.72 0.81 4.80
CA ASP A 507 -22.63 1.18 3.89
C ASP A 507 -21.70 -0.01 3.60
N LEU A 508 -21.37 -0.81 4.63
CA LEU A 508 -20.61 -2.06 4.44
C LEU A 508 -21.36 -3.02 3.51
N GLN A 509 -22.65 -3.25 3.76
CA GLN A 509 -23.48 -4.16 2.94
C GLN A 509 -23.58 -3.68 1.48
N ILE A 510 -23.74 -2.37 1.26
CA ILE A 510 -23.77 -1.77 -0.07
C ILE A 510 -22.44 -2.03 -0.78
N LEU A 511 -21.31 -1.83 -0.09
CA LEU A 511 -19.99 -1.97 -0.68
C LEU A 511 -19.65 -3.43 -0.99
N GLU A 512 -19.90 -4.36 -0.06
CA GLU A 512 -19.73 -5.80 -0.30
C GLU A 512 -20.60 -6.26 -1.47
N LYS A 513 -21.88 -5.85 -1.52
CA LYS A 513 -22.78 -6.17 -2.62
C LYS A 513 -22.28 -5.62 -3.96
N LEU A 514 -21.81 -4.37 -3.99
CA LEU A 514 -21.25 -3.76 -5.19
C LEU A 514 -20.03 -4.54 -5.70
N LEU A 515 -19.12 -4.93 -4.81
CA LEU A 515 -17.94 -5.73 -5.16
C LEU A 515 -18.36 -7.09 -5.75
N LEU A 516 -19.28 -7.81 -5.09
CA LEU A 516 -19.79 -9.09 -5.56
C LEU A 516 -20.47 -9.00 -6.93
N MET A 517 -21.27 -7.96 -7.17
CA MET A 517 -21.93 -7.71 -8.47
C MET A 517 -20.92 -7.42 -9.59
N ASN A 518 -19.70 -6.99 -9.24
CA ASN A 518 -18.59 -6.79 -10.16
C ASN A 518 -17.61 -7.99 -10.21
N GLY A 519 -17.96 -9.12 -9.57
CA GLY A 519 -17.13 -10.33 -9.56
C GLY A 519 -15.89 -10.23 -8.69
N LEU A 520 -15.90 -9.31 -7.72
CA LEU A 520 -14.83 -9.10 -6.74
C LEU A 520 -15.31 -9.62 -5.38
N ASN A 521 -14.66 -10.65 -4.86
CA ASN A 521 -14.99 -11.24 -3.56
C ASN A 521 -14.04 -10.68 -2.50
N PRO A 522 -14.49 -9.81 -1.57
CA PRO A 522 -13.62 -9.32 -0.52
C PRO A 522 -13.30 -10.44 0.48
N ILE A 523 -12.05 -10.46 0.94
CA ILE A 523 -11.53 -11.40 1.93
C ILE A 523 -11.09 -10.62 3.17
N TYR A 524 -11.41 -11.12 4.36
CA TYR A 524 -11.09 -10.50 5.64
C TYR A 524 -10.26 -11.43 6.52
N VAL A 525 -9.25 -10.85 7.19
CA VAL A 525 -8.51 -11.49 8.29
C VAL A 525 -8.78 -10.69 9.55
N ASP A 526 -9.39 -11.33 10.56
CA ASP A 526 -9.63 -10.71 11.87
C ASP A 526 -8.32 -10.65 12.67
N LEU A 527 -7.76 -9.46 12.80
CA LEU A 527 -6.49 -9.20 13.48
C LEU A 527 -6.68 -8.74 14.93
N THR A 528 -7.88 -8.90 15.50
CA THR A 528 -8.17 -8.43 16.86
C THR A 528 -7.29 -9.12 17.91
N LYS A 529 -6.47 -8.35 18.63
CA LYS A 529 -5.62 -8.85 19.72
C LYS A 529 -6.40 -9.11 21.00
N LYS A 530 -5.99 -10.13 21.76
CA LYS A 530 -6.51 -10.43 23.11
C LYS A 530 -6.33 -9.21 24.02
N GLY A 531 -7.34 -8.89 24.81
CA GLY A 531 -7.29 -7.79 25.79
C GLY A 531 -7.46 -6.38 25.23
N LEU A 532 -7.42 -6.16 23.90
CA LEU A 532 -7.75 -4.85 23.32
C LEU A 532 -9.26 -4.61 23.26
N GLU A 533 -10.02 -5.66 22.91
CA GLU A 533 -11.46 -5.59 22.61
C GLU A 533 -11.83 -4.60 21.48
N ILE A 534 -10.85 -4.04 20.78
CA ILE A 534 -11.02 -3.14 19.64
C ILE A 534 -10.78 -3.95 18.36
N PRO A 535 -11.81 -4.12 17.51
CA PRO A 535 -11.67 -4.81 16.24
C PRO A 535 -10.59 -4.21 15.35
N ALA A 536 -9.80 -5.09 14.73
CA ALA A 536 -8.88 -4.75 13.66
C ALA A 536 -8.95 -5.82 12.58
N VAL A 537 -8.86 -5.41 11.31
CA VAL A 537 -9.05 -6.30 10.17
C VAL A 537 -8.06 -5.97 9.05
N ARG A 538 -7.68 -6.98 8.28
CA ARG A 538 -7.08 -6.83 6.95
C ARG A 538 -8.10 -7.23 5.90
N ALA A 539 -8.46 -6.32 5.01
CA ALA A 539 -9.22 -6.59 3.80
C ALA A 539 -8.29 -6.86 2.62
N ILE A 540 -8.68 -7.79 1.75
CA ILE A 540 -8.01 -8.14 0.51
C ILE A 540 -9.08 -8.27 -0.58
N ILE A 541 -8.88 -7.61 -1.72
CA ILE A 541 -9.83 -7.67 -2.84
C ILE A 541 -9.10 -8.23 -4.07
N PRO A 542 -9.12 -9.56 -4.31
CA PRO A 542 -8.50 -10.15 -5.48
C PRO A 542 -9.04 -9.53 -6.77
N GLY A 543 -8.14 -9.04 -7.64
CA GLY A 543 -8.48 -8.28 -8.85
C GLY A 543 -8.32 -6.76 -8.72
N MET A 544 -8.14 -6.24 -7.50
CA MET A 544 -7.68 -4.88 -7.24
C MET A 544 -6.21 -4.86 -6.84
N GLU A 545 -5.58 -3.68 -6.93
CA GLU A 545 -4.15 -3.51 -6.68
C GLU A 545 -3.83 -3.49 -5.17
N MET A 546 -3.07 -4.49 -4.73
CA MET A 546 -2.62 -4.58 -3.33
C MET A 546 -1.42 -3.67 -3.02
N LEU A 547 -0.56 -3.43 -4.02
CA LEU A 547 0.71 -2.72 -3.90
C LEU A 547 0.60 -1.34 -4.59
N PRO A 548 0.07 -0.30 -3.91
CA PRO A 548 -0.16 1.00 -4.52
C PRO A 548 1.13 1.77 -4.82
N ASP A 549 2.15 1.58 -3.98
CA ASP A 549 3.43 2.26 -4.12
C ASP A 549 4.23 1.71 -5.29
N LEU A 550 4.75 2.62 -6.11
CA LEU A 550 5.62 2.27 -7.23
C LEU A 550 7.07 2.22 -6.75
N ASP A 551 7.70 1.07 -6.96
CA ASP A 551 9.14 0.90 -6.92
C ASP A 551 9.68 0.49 -8.29
N ARG A 552 10.98 0.26 -8.39
CA ARG A 552 11.64 -0.13 -9.64
C ARG A 552 11.25 -1.53 -10.15
N TYR A 553 10.66 -2.35 -9.29
CA TYR A 553 10.31 -3.75 -9.58
C TYR A 553 8.83 -3.93 -9.89
N SER A 554 8.03 -2.90 -9.59
CA SER A 554 6.59 -2.88 -9.72
C SER A 554 6.13 -3.33 -11.10
N ASN A 555 4.87 -3.70 -11.19
CA ASN A 555 4.22 -3.93 -12.46
C ASN A 555 3.16 -2.85 -12.70
N PHE A 556 2.67 -2.78 -13.93
CA PHE A 556 1.43 -2.07 -14.23
C PHE A 556 0.39 -3.08 -14.70
N ASN A 557 -0.86 -2.84 -14.32
CA ASN A 557 -1.94 -3.74 -14.68
C ASN A 557 -2.65 -3.29 -15.97
N ILE A 558 -3.53 -4.16 -16.45
CA ILE A 558 -4.31 -3.89 -17.65
C ILE A 558 -5.30 -2.73 -17.48
N ARG A 559 -5.78 -2.47 -16.25
CA ARG A 559 -6.71 -1.36 -15.95
C ARG A 559 -6.01 0.00 -16.10
N GLN A 560 -4.79 0.13 -15.59
CA GLN A 560 -3.95 1.32 -15.76
C GLN A 560 -3.65 1.58 -17.24
N PHE A 561 -3.35 0.53 -18.01
CA PHE A 561 -3.15 0.65 -19.45
C PHE A 561 -4.44 1.03 -20.21
N ARG A 562 -5.61 0.52 -19.81
CA ARG A 562 -6.89 1.00 -20.36
C ARG A 562 -7.15 2.46 -20.03
N ASN A 563 -6.83 2.91 -18.81
CA ASN A 563 -6.94 4.32 -18.43
C ASN A 563 -6.03 5.20 -19.30
N TYR A 564 -4.81 4.75 -19.60
CA TYR A 564 -3.95 5.39 -20.60
C TYR A 564 -4.66 5.50 -21.96
N LEU A 565 -5.16 4.39 -22.50
CA LEU A 565 -5.85 4.39 -23.79
C LEU A 565 -7.08 5.31 -23.80
N ARG A 566 -7.84 5.39 -22.70
CA ARG A 566 -8.97 6.30 -22.56
C ARG A 566 -8.52 7.76 -22.66
N ILE A 567 -7.45 8.14 -21.96
CA ILE A 567 -6.89 9.50 -22.03
C ILE A 567 -6.44 9.81 -23.45
N MET A 568 -5.71 8.90 -24.10
CA MET A 568 -5.19 9.11 -25.45
C MET A 568 -6.28 9.17 -26.53
N ASN A 569 -7.37 8.41 -26.36
CA ASN A 569 -8.50 8.38 -27.30
C ASN A 569 -9.55 9.46 -27.03
N ALA A 570 -9.65 9.99 -25.80
CA ALA A 570 -10.52 11.13 -25.48
C ALA A 570 -10.10 12.39 -26.25
N ASP A 571 -8.80 12.55 -26.54
CA ASP A 571 -8.30 13.61 -27.40
C ASP A 571 -8.78 13.52 -28.87
N LEU A 572 -9.16 12.32 -29.34
CA LEU A 572 -9.77 12.12 -30.67
C LEU A 572 -11.26 12.46 -30.68
N GLN A 573 -11.98 12.34 -29.56
CA GLN A 573 -13.38 12.78 -29.49
C GLN A 573 -13.50 14.31 -29.43
N ASN A 574 -12.58 15.00 -28.74
CA ASN A 574 -12.57 16.46 -28.72
C ASN A 574 -12.13 17.09 -30.06
N ALA A 575 -11.35 16.37 -30.88
CA ALA A 575 -10.97 16.80 -32.23
C ALA A 575 -12.02 16.55 -33.33
N ILE A 576 -13.11 15.81 -33.01
CA ILE A 576 -14.22 15.53 -33.95
C ILE A 576 -15.44 16.43 -33.66
N TYR A 577 -15.47 17.09 -32.49
CA TYR A 577 -16.54 18.02 -32.09
C TYR A 577 -16.05 19.45 -31.78
N SER A 578 -14.81 19.77 -32.13
CA SER A 578 -14.35 21.15 -32.39
C SER A 578 -14.26 21.39 -33.89
#